data_AF-A0A7X3QLH3-F1
#
_entry.id   AF-A0A7X3QLH3-F1
#
_cell.length_a   1.000
_cell.length_b   1.000
_cell.length_c   1.000
_cell.angle_alpha   90.00
_cell.angle_beta   90.00
_cell.angle_gamma   90.00
#
_symmetry.space_group_name_H-M   'P 1'
#
loop_
_entity.id
_entity.type
_entity.pdbx_description
1 polymer ?
#
loop_
_entity_poly.entity_id
_entity_poly.type
_entity_poly.pdbx_seq_one_letter_code
_entity_poly.pdbx_strand_id
1 'polypeptide(L)'
;MTVIFHTNAGAPVLAGDMLISVPGPVAYTDLRLPSYPNGIAVPSDVVPGHLPILMRRKVFIVNDHLAVGVAGSVFHAPNFVSDLFREFRDRSEFMRDELTGFFERYGSSEDSQETLEQTGALVLAKATDWQGSLTKGLLNERKVVTRRFGRAIAIGTGADSVIEQIQRLDNDTEWGSTQPPDGADQFPEFGTLAHNLILLGHLYWKEFTSRANVFDAWGGAYDLVYQDSNGRFRYLDEYTIVLRLLDMDELDKGIQLSNVVKYERRAEVSLMAMMNNGKLDFFGAKDLTSSGGPISVTIGDLSMNSKVNMSIIGVGKGNRYMLPLIQIDGLDPTDEGRQTVFMDFDDEGRLRVFFNAEHDKWLEEQATSYFEKYAHRWA
;
A
#
# COMPACT_ATOMS: atom_id res chain seq x y z
N MET A 1 -5.01 5.61 -7.42
CA MET A 1 -3.68 6.26 -7.43
C MET A 1 -2.60 5.19 -7.51
N THR A 2 -1.45 5.54 -8.09
CA THR A 2 -0.28 4.65 -8.23
C THR A 2 0.97 5.47 -7.93
N VAL A 3 1.92 4.90 -7.19
CA VAL A 3 3.17 5.58 -6.81
C VAL A 3 4.37 4.66 -7.02
N ILE A 4 5.41 5.21 -7.62
CA ILE A 4 6.75 4.63 -7.67
C ILE A 4 7.61 5.32 -6.62
N PHE A 5 8.30 4.51 -5.82
CA PHE A 5 9.31 4.91 -4.87
C PHE A 5 10.68 4.50 -5.38
N HIS A 6 11.52 5.49 -5.65
CA HIS A 6 12.94 5.35 -5.91
C HIS A 6 13.68 5.87 -4.68
N THR A 7 13.86 5.02 -3.68
CA THR A 7 14.58 5.45 -2.48
C THR A 7 16.05 5.69 -2.79
N ASN A 8 16.70 6.53 -1.98
CA ASN A 8 18.14 6.77 -2.08
C ASN A 8 18.98 5.56 -1.61
N ALA A 9 18.32 4.49 -1.12
CA ALA A 9 18.93 3.44 -0.30
C ALA A 9 18.87 2.03 -0.91
N GLY A 10 18.22 1.81 -2.06
CA GLY A 10 18.08 0.46 -2.58
C GLY A 10 17.20 0.30 -3.83
N ALA A 11 16.63 -0.89 -3.97
CA ALA A 11 15.78 -1.31 -5.08
C ALA A 11 14.45 -0.51 -5.13
N PRO A 12 13.93 -0.14 -6.31
CA PRO A 12 12.68 0.61 -6.42
C PRO A 12 11.47 -0.24 -6.03
N VAL A 13 10.44 0.40 -5.49
CA VAL A 13 9.14 -0.20 -5.17
C VAL A 13 8.04 0.54 -5.92
N LEU A 14 7.12 -0.20 -6.52
CA LEU A 14 5.91 0.31 -7.14
C LEU A 14 4.73 -0.12 -6.29
N ALA A 15 3.97 0.84 -5.78
CA ALA A 15 2.76 0.62 -5.01
C ALA A 15 1.54 1.17 -5.75
N GLY A 16 0.44 0.43 -5.74
CA GLY A 16 -0.83 0.90 -6.28
C GLY A 16 -1.94 0.66 -5.29
N ASP A 17 -2.77 1.68 -5.07
CA ASP A 17 -4.02 1.47 -4.37
C ASP A 17 -4.99 0.63 -5.22
N MET A 18 -6.10 0.23 -4.62
CA MET A 18 -7.12 -0.54 -5.31
C MET A 18 -8.38 0.25 -5.66
N LEU A 19 -8.55 1.50 -5.21
CA LEU A 19 -9.82 2.23 -5.39
C LEU A 19 -10.01 2.74 -6.80
N ILE A 20 -11.08 2.32 -7.46
CA ILE A 20 -11.61 2.99 -8.64
C ILE A 20 -12.68 3.96 -8.18
N SER A 21 -12.56 5.19 -8.66
CA SER A 21 -13.45 6.29 -8.28
C SER A 21 -14.04 6.98 -9.50
N VAL A 22 -15.20 7.60 -9.32
CA VAL A 22 -15.85 8.49 -10.30
C VAL A 22 -15.82 9.93 -9.79
N PRO A 23 -15.82 10.94 -10.67
CA PRO A 23 -15.96 12.33 -10.26
C PRO A 23 -17.25 12.55 -9.45
N GLY A 24 -17.15 13.24 -8.31
CA GLY A 24 -18.30 13.65 -7.51
C GLY A 24 -19.04 14.86 -8.10
N PRO A 25 -20.13 15.34 -7.46
CA PRO A 25 -20.70 14.87 -6.20
C PRO A 25 -21.84 13.85 -6.37
N VAL A 26 -22.10 13.36 -7.59
CA VAL A 26 -23.36 12.69 -7.92
C VAL A 26 -23.21 11.18 -7.95
N ALA A 27 -23.02 10.56 -6.78
CA ALA A 27 -23.29 9.14 -6.58
C ALA A 27 -23.32 8.79 -5.08
N TYR A 28 -24.14 7.80 -4.74
CA TYR A 28 -24.00 7.03 -3.51
C TYR A 28 -23.09 5.83 -3.81
N THR A 29 -22.26 5.43 -2.85
CA THR A 29 -21.47 4.20 -2.95
C THR A 29 -21.83 3.29 -1.79
N ASP A 30 -22.12 2.04 -2.10
CA ASP A 30 -22.25 0.95 -1.12
C ASP A 30 -20.93 0.19 -0.94
N LEU A 31 -19.84 0.70 -1.54
CA LEU A 31 -18.53 0.07 -1.46
C LEU A 31 -18.10 -0.09 0.00
N ARG A 32 -17.83 -1.33 0.37
CA ARG A 32 -17.24 -1.71 1.65
C ARG A 32 -15.73 -1.86 1.46
N LEU A 33 -14.96 -1.37 2.40
CA LEU A 33 -13.50 -1.46 2.43
C LEU A 33 -13.03 -2.12 3.73
N PRO A 34 -11.79 -2.63 3.80
CA PRO A 34 -11.22 -3.12 5.06
C PRO A 34 -11.28 -2.09 6.19
N SER A 35 -11.02 -0.81 5.88
CA SER A 35 -11.14 0.34 6.79
C SER A 35 -12.59 0.71 7.12
N TYR A 36 -13.53 0.39 6.22
CA TYR A 36 -14.96 0.73 6.30
C TYR A 36 -15.85 -0.47 5.97
N PRO A 37 -15.86 -1.50 6.85
CA PRO A 37 -16.55 -2.75 6.57
C PRO A 37 -18.07 -2.62 6.49
N ASN A 38 -18.63 -1.53 7.00
CA ASN A 38 -20.07 -1.27 6.94
C ASN A 38 -20.45 -0.32 5.80
N GLY A 39 -19.52 -0.05 4.88
CA GLY A 39 -19.70 0.87 3.76
C GLY A 39 -19.18 2.27 4.05
N ILE A 40 -18.89 3.01 2.97
CA ILE A 40 -18.41 4.39 3.02
C ILE A 40 -19.63 5.32 3.01
N ALA A 41 -19.92 5.96 4.14
CA ALA A 41 -20.91 7.03 4.20
C ALA A 41 -20.25 8.38 3.90
N VAL A 42 -20.72 9.09 2.88
CA VAL A 42 -20.30 10.47 2.57
C VAL A 42 -20.79 11.38 3.70
N PRO A 43 -19.89 12.05 4.46
CA PRO A 43 -20.30 13.03 5.46
C PRO A 43 -21.10 14.16 4.84
N SER A 44 -22.14 14.66 5.53
CA SER A 44 -23.03 15.72 5.01
C SER A 44 -22.32 17.05 4.77
N ASP A 45 -21.16 17.25 5.40
CA ASP A 45 -20.31 18.44 5.34
C ASP A 45 -19.15 18.30 4.35
N VAL A 46 -19.01 17.16 3.66
CA VAL A 46 -17.94 16.90 2.69
C VAL A 46 -18.54 16.78 1.28
N VAL A 47 -18.03 17.58 0.35
CA VAL A 47 -18.31 17.42 -1.09
C VAL A 47 -17.14 16.65 -1.71
N PRO A 48 -17.24 15.32 -1.89
CA PRO A 48 -16.10 14.53 -2.36
C PRO A 48 -15.77 14.92 -3.81
N GLY A 49 -14.50 15.21 -4.09
CA GLY A 49 -14.04 15.39 -5.47
C GLY A 49 -14.15 14.11 -6.29
N HIS A 50 -14.00 12.97 -5.62
CA HIS A 50 -14.14 11.64 -6.21
C HIS A 50 -14.83 10.69 -5.24
N LEU A 51 -15.69 9.82 -5.78
CA LEU A 51 -16.37 8.79 -5.02
C LEU A 51 -15.84 7.41 -5.39
N PRO A 52 -15.28 6.63 -4.46
CA PRO A 52 -14.84 5.27 -4.74
C PRO A 52 -16.05 4.35 -4.95
N ILE A 53 -16.03 3.58 -6.02
CA ILE A 53 -17.16 2.72 -6.44
C ILE A 53 -16.80 1.24 -6.51
N LEU A 54 -15.52 0.89 -6.63
CA LEU A 54 -15.09 -0.50 -6.71
C LEU A 54 -13.59 -0.65 -6.43
N MET A 55 -13.16 -1.89 -6.15
CA MET A 55 -11.74 -2.24 -5.97
C MET A 55 -11.19 -3.01 -7.19
N ARG A 56 -10.05 -2.57 -7.73
CA ARG A 56 -9.28 -3.23 -8.79
C ARG A 56 -7.79 -3.04 -8.58
N ARG A 57 -7.03 -4.10 -8.87
CA ARG A 57 -5.56 -4.09 -8.93
C ARG A 57 -5.10 -3.33 -10.17
N LYS A 58 -4.11 -2.46 -9.99
CA LYS A 58 -3.62 -1.56 -11.04
C LYS A 58 -2.14 -1.70 -11.31
N VAL A 59 -1.50 -2.66 -10.63
CA VAL A 59 -0.07 -2.91 -10.71
C VAL A 59 0.18 -4.29 -11.30
N PHE A 60 1.01 -4.33 -12.33
CA PHE A 60 1.25 -5.47 -13.18
C PHE A 60 2.74 -5.71 -13.32
N ILE A 61 3.17 -6.96 -13.15
CA ILE A 61 4.49 -7.42 -13.60
C ILE A 61 4.31 -7.92 -15.03
N VAL A 62 4.93 -7.25 -15.99
CA VAL A 62 4.85 -7.59 -17.42
C VAL A 62 5.77 -8.77 -17.73
N ASN A 63 6.99 -8.72 -17.20
CA ASN A 63 7.99 -9.78 -17.19
C ASN A 63 8.94 -9.59 -15.99
N ASP A 64 9.97 -10.43 -15.84
CA ASP A 64 10.94 -10.38 -14.73
C ASP A 64 11.64 -9.00 -14.59
N HIS A 65 11.65 -8.17 -15.63
CA HIS A 65 12.40 -6.92 -15.70
C HIS A 65 11.57 -5.68 -16.09
N LEU A 66 10.24 -5.81 -16.11
CA LEU A 66 9.31 -4.73 -16.40
C LEU A 66 8.05 -4.85 -15.55
N ALA A 67 7.78 -3.82 -14.76
CA ALA A 67 6.53 -3.67 -14.02
C ALA A 67 5.88 -2.32 -14.32
N VAL A 68 4.55 -2.27 -14.27
CA VAL A 68 3.78 -1.07 -14.58
C VAL A 68 2.64 -0.90 -13.58
N GLY A 69 2.42 0.33 -13.17
CA GLY A 69 1.23 0.72 -12.44
C GLY A 69 0.48 1.79 -13.22
N VAL A 70 -0.84 1.67 -13.28
CA VAL A 70 -1.70 2.55 -14.09
C VAL A 70 -2.67 3.36 -13.25
N ALA A 71 -3.03 4.54 -13.72
CA ALA A 71 -4.09 5.38 -13.17
C ALA A 71 -4.84 6.09 -14.30
N GLY A 72 -5.98 6.71 -13.99
CA GLY A 72 -6.83 7.38 -14.99
C GLY A 72 -7.99 6.50 -15.42
N SER A 73 -8.32 6.52 -16.70
CA SER A 73 -9.52 5.87 -17.23
C SER A 73 -9.49 4.35 -17.07
N VAL A 74 -10.54 3.81 -16.45
CA VAL A 74 -10.76 2.36 -16.33
C VAL A 74 -11.07 1.69 -17.67
N PHE A 75 -11.46 2.46 -18.67
CA PHE A 75 -11.73 1.95 -20.01
C PHE A 75 -10.45 1.84 -20.84
N HIS A 76 -9.57 2.86 -20.78
CA HIS A 76 -8.35 2.90 -21.59
C HIS A 76 -7.17 2.15 -20.95
N ALA A 77 -7.06 2.16 -19.62
CA ALA A 77 -5.94 1.52 -18.93
C ALA A 77 -5.78 0.01 -19.22
N PRO A 78 -6.86 -0.81 -19.32
CA PRO A 78 -6.75 -2.21 -19.72
C PRO A 78 -6.13 -2.42 -21.11
N ASN A 79 -6.47 -1.55 -22.07
CA ASN A 79 -5.94 -1.63 -23.44
C ASN A 79 -4.42 -1.36 -23.44
N PHE A 80 -4.01 -0.28 -22.77
CA PHE A 80 -2.61 0.05 -22.59
C PHE A 80 -1.79 -1.10 -21.96
N VAL A 81 -2.30 -1.67 -20.87
CA VAL A 81 -1.63 -2.81 -20.20
C VAL A 81 -1.55 -4.01 -21.14
N SER A 82 -2.64 -4.34 -21.85
CA SER A 82 -2.68 -5.47 -22.79
C SER A 82 -1.68 -5.33 -23.94
N ASP A 83 -1.53 -4.12 -24.48
CA ASP A 83 -0.57 -3.85 -25.55
C ASP A 83 0.88 -3.91 -25.04
N LEU A 84 1.14 -3.45 -23.80
CA LEU A 84 2.45 -3.59 -23.17
C LEU A 84 2.81 -5.06 -22.94
N PHE A 85 1.85 -5.89 -22.48
CA PHE A 85 2.04 -7.34 -22.39
C PHE A 85 2.32 -7.96 -23.75
N ARG A 86 1.59 -7.58 -24.80
CA ARG A 86 1.81 -8.11 -26.15
C ARG A 86 3.23 -7.86 -26.66
N GLU A 87 3.81 -6.72 -26.32
CA GLU A 87 5.15 -6.34 -26.78
C GLU A 87 6.27 -6.99 -25.95
N PHE A 88 6.13 -7.04 -24.62
CA PHE A 88 7.24 -7.33 -23.70
C PHE A 88 7.12 -8.63 -22.89
N ARG A 89 5.95 -9.29 -22.82
CA ARG A 89 5.73 -10.44 -21.92
C ARG A 89 6.75 -11.55 -22.08
N ASP A 90 7.04 -11.92 -23.33
CA ASP A 90 7.94 -13.04 -23.65
C ASP A 90 9.40 -12.60 -23.82
N ARG A 91 9.71 -11.33 -23.53
CA ARG A 91 11.08 -10.80 -23.59
C ARG A 91 11.77 -10.98 -22.24
N SER A 92 12.86 -11.72 -22.23
CA SER A 92 13.74 -11.83 -21.07
C SER A 92 14.69 -10.64 -20.93
N GLU A 93 14.95 -9.91 -22.02
CA GLU A 93 15.84 -8.76 -22.07
C GLU A 93 15.30 -7.74 -23.08
N PHE A 94 15.54 -6.45 -22.81
CA PHE A 94 15.24 -5.35 -23.71
C PHE A 94 16.15 -4.16 -23.40
N MET A 95 16.38 -3.28 -24.38
CA MET A 95 17.07 -2.01 -24.21
C MET A 95 16.09 -0.88 -23.86
N ARG A 96 16.59 0.19 -23.24
CA ARG A 96 15.80 1.40 -22.93
C ARG A 96 15.15 2.00 -24.17
N ASP A 97 15.85 2.00 -25.29
CA ASP A 97 15.36 2.57 -26.55
C ASP A 97 14.21 1.75 -27.14
N GLU A 98 14.14 0.44 -26.87
CA GLU A 98 13.01 -0.40 -27.28
C GLU A 98 11.74 -0.04 -26.50
N LEU A 99 11.87 0.17 -25.19
CA LEU A 99 10.77 0.63 -24.35
C LEU A 99 10.33 2.05 -24.72
N THR A 100 11.29 2.94 -24.98
CA THR A 100 11.02 4.32 -25.42
C THR A 100 10.34 4.33 -26.79
N GLY A 101 10.86 3.54 -27.73
CA GLY A 101 10.30 3.35 -29.06
C GLY A 101 8.91 2.73 -29.03
N PHE A 102 8.61 1.83 -28.08
CA PHE A 102 7.24 1.37 -27.85
C PHE A 102 6.32 2.56 -27.54
N PHE A 103 6.69 3.43 -26.60
CA PHE A 103 5.86 4.59 -26.25
C PHE A 103 5.70 5.60 -27.38
N GLU A 104 6.71 5.79 -28.22
CA GLU A 104 6.64 6.65 -29.40
C GLU A 104 5.69 6.08 -30.45
N ARG A 105 5.82 4.78 -30.78
CA ARG A 105 4.90 4.08 -31.69
C ARG A 105 3.48 4.09 -31.15
N TYR A 106 3.32 3.82 -29.85
CA TYR A 106 2.02 3.82 -29.17
C TYR A 106 1.38 5.21 -29.28
N GLY A 107 2.11 6.29 -28.99
CA GLY A 107 1.56 7.64 -29.10
C GLY A 107 1.33 8.16 -30.53
N SER A 108 1.76 7.42 -31.57
CA SER A 108 1.61 7.84 -32.97
C SER A 108 0.33 7.30 -33.64
N SER A 109 -0.35 6.35 -33.00
CA SER A 109 -1.63 5.80 -33.44
C SER A 109 -2.77 6.62 -32.82
N GLU A 110 -3.82 6.96 -33.59
CA GLU A 110 -4.93 7.79 -33.09
C GLU A 110 -5.64 7.16 -31.88
N ASP A 111 -6.02 5.88 -31.96
CA ASP A 111 -6.65 5.12 -30.88
C ASP A 111 -5.75 4.99 -29.63
N SER A 112 -4.45 4.83 -29.86
CA SER A 112 -3.46 4.67 -28.78
C SER A 112 -3.07 6.01 -28.15
N GLN A 113 -3.15 7.11 -28.90
CA GLN A 113 -2.95 8.46 -28.39
C GLN A 113 -4.06 8.83 -27.40
N GLU A 114 -5.33 8.63 -27.76
CA GLU A 114 -6.45 8.85 -26.84
C GLU A 114 -6.26 8.04 -25.54
N THR A 115 -5.84 6.78 -25.67
CA THR A 115 -5.55 5.91 -24.53
C THR A 115 -4.47 6.49 -23.60
N LEU A 116 -3.39 7.07 -24.14
CA LEU A 116 -2.35 7.74 -23.35
C LEU A 116 -2.80 9.07 -22.75
N GLU A 117 -3.67 9.81 -23.42
CA GLU A 117 -4.24 11.05 -22.90
C GLU A 117 -5.18 10.79 -21.72
N GLN A 118 -5.80 9.62 -21.67
CA GLN A 118 -6.74 9.21 -20.61
C GLN A 118 -6.13 8.31 -19.53
N THR A 119 -4.90 7.82 -19.73
CA THR A 119 -4.22 6.89 -18.82
C THR A 119 -2.87 7.45 -18.40
N GLY A 120 -2.58 7.47 -17.10
CA GLY A 120 -1.22 7.64 -16.59
C GLY A 120 -0.57 6.28 -16.33
N ALA A 121 0.68 6.13 -16.72
CA ALA A 121 1.48 4.93 -16.49
C ALA A 121 2.80 5.26 -15.78
N LEU A 122 3.06 4.51 -14.71
CA LEU A 122 4.29 4.49 -13.95
C LEU A 122 5.01 3.17 -14.23
N VAL A 123 6.16 3.23 -14.87
CA VAL A 123 6.90 2.05 -15.34
C VAL A 123 8.19 1.90 -14.56
N LEU A 124 8.38 0.74 -13.95
CA LEU A 124 9.65 0.27 -13.40
C LEU A 124 10.29 -0.69 -14.39
N ALA A 125 11.53 -0.41 -14.79
CA ALA A 125 12.22 -1.20 -15.79
C ALA A 125 13.69 -1.45 -15.42
N LYS A 126 14.15 -2.66 -15.72
CA LYS A 126 15.55 -3.06 -15.74
C LYS A 126 15.90 -3.53 -17.15
N ALA A 127 16.20 -2.56 -18.01
CA ALA A 127 16.75 -2.83 -19.33
C ALA A 127 18.24 -3.26 -19.23
N THR A 128 18.76 -3.86 -20.29
CA THR A 128 20.17 -4.31 -20.35
C THR A 128 21.17 -3.17 -20.25
N ASP A 129 20.80 -1.98 -20.74
CA ASP A 129 21.60 -0.75 -20.75
C ASP A 129 21.16 0.28 -19.70
N TRP A 130 20.09 0.00 -18.96
CA TRP A 130 19.49 0.99 -18.06
C TRP A 130 18.64 0.35 -16.96
N GLN A 131 18.83 0.82 -15.72
CA GLN A 131 17.94 0.53 -14.60
C GLN A 131 17.30 1.83 -14.12
N GLY A 132 15.97 1.87 -14.06
CA GLY A 132 15.27 3.05 -13.57
C GLY A 132 13.75 3.00 -13.71
N SER A 133 13.15 4.20 -13.72
CA SER A 133 11.72 4.38 -13.98
C SER A 133 11.46 5.40 -15.04
N LEU A 134 10.33 5.20 -15.69
CA LEU A 134 9.78 6.05 -16.70
C LEU A 134 8.31 6.33 -16.38
N THR A 135 7.88 7.53 -16.69
CA THR A 135 6.47 7.95 -16.58
C THR A 135 5.95 8.28 -17.98
N LYS A 136 4.70 7.90 -18.29
CA LYS A 136 4.06 8.17 -19.58
C LYS A 136 2.56 8.41 -19.41
N GLY A 137 1.97 9.18 -20.33
CA GLY A 137 0.53 9.43 -20.39
C GLY A 137 0.11 10.68 -19.61
N LEU A 138 -1.11 10.68 -19.07
CA LEU A 138 -1.77 11.82 -18.40
C LEU A 138 -0.80 12.54 -17.43
N LEU A 139 -0.41 13.78 -17.81
CA LEU A 139 0.76 14.54 -17.34
C LEU A 139 0.71 15.07 -15.89
N ASN A 140 -0.12 14.50 -15.02
CA ASN A 140 -0.21 14.92 -13.62
C ASN A 140 0.69 14.09 -12.70
N GLU A 141 1.94 13.85 -13.11
CA GLU A 141 2.91 13.29 -12.19
C GLU A 141 3.24 14.29 -11.09
N ARG A 142 3.40 13.78 -9.87
CA ARG A 142 3.92 14.53 -8.73
C ARG A 142 5.23 13.91 -8.31
N LYS A 143 6.24 14.75 -8.12
CA LYS A 143 7.59 14.31 -7.76
C LYS A 143 8.03 15.00 -6.49
N VAL A 144 8.67 14.24 -5.63
CA VAL A 144 9.40 14.78 -4.49
C VAL A 144 10.70 14.02 -4.33
N VAL A 145 11.75 14.73 -3.89
CA VAL A 145 12.99 14.11 -3.42
C VAL A 145 13.09 14.41 -1.93
N THR A 146 13.25 13.35 -1.16
CA THR A 146 13.27 13.36 0.30
C THR A 146 14.53 12.68 0.81
N ARG A 147 14.89 12.96 2.06
CA ARG A 147 16.06 12.31 2.67
C ARG A 147 15.80 10.82 2.92
N ARG A 148 14.63 10.48 3.46
CA ARG A 148 14.22 9.14 3.90
C ARG A 148 13.69 8.28 2.75
N PHE A 149 12.82 8.83 1.90
CA PHE A 149 12.16 8.06 0.83
C PHE A 149 12.81 8.24 -0.54
N GLY A 150 13.90 9.01 -0.64
CA GLY A 150 14.51 9.35 -1.91
C GLY A 150 13.56 10.05 -2.87
N ARG A 151 13.64 9.71 -4.16
CA ARG A 151 12.75 10.20 -5.20
C ARG A 151 11.44 9.40 -5.19
N ALA A 152 10.33 10.05 -4.88
CA ALA A 152 9.00 9.48 -5.09
C ALA A 152 8.31 10.12 -6.29
N ILE A 153 7.58 9.31 -7.06
CA ILE A 153 6.80 9.74 -8.21
C ILE A 153 5.40 9.16 -8.09
N ALA A 154 4.38 10.00 -8.03
CA ALA A 154 2.99 9.59 -7.88
C ALA A 154 2.15 10.04 -9.09
N ILE A 155 1.15 9.24 -9.46
CA ILE A 155 0.13 9.56 -10.48
C ILE A 155 -1.29 9.24 -9.99
N GLY A 156 -2.26 9.85 -10.65
CA GLY A 156 -3.68 9.68 -10.37
C GLY A 156 -4.19 10.65 -9.30
N THR A 157 -5.47 10.49 -8.98
CA THR A 157 -6.26 11.43 -8.16
C THR A 157 -5.73 11.65 -6.74
N GLY A 158 -5.16 10.63 -6.12
CA GLY A 158 -4.55 10.72 -4.77
C GLY A 158 -3.06 11.11 -4.75
N ALA A 159 -2.46 11.47 -5.89
CA ALA A 159 -1.02 11.71 -5.97
C ALA A 159 -0.54 12.86 -5.06
N ASP A 160 -1.29 13.96 -5.00
CA ASP A 160 -0.95 15.11 -4.16
C ASP A 160 -0.95 14.76 -2.67
N SER A 161 -2.00 14.09 -2.20
CA SER A 161 -2.14 13.66 -0.80
C SER A 161 -1.00 12.72 -0.38
N VAL A 162 -0.59 11.80 -1.25
CA VAL A 162 0.53 10.88 -0.95
C VAL A 162 1.87 11.62 -0.90
N ILE A 163 2.13 12.55 -1.82
CA ILE A 163 3.38 13.35 -1.80
C ILE A 163 3.45 14.22 -0.55
N GLU A 164 2.34 14.83 -0.15
CA GLU A 164 2.25 15.58 1.11
C GLU A 164 2.57 14.67 2.31
N GLN A 165 2.02 13.45 2.34
CA GLN A 165 2.36 12.50 3.41
C GLN A 165 3.83 12.10 3.40
N ILE A 166 4.44 11.87 2.23
CA ILE A 166 5.87 11.56 2.11
C ILE A 166 6.71 12.71 2.67
N GLN A 167 6.40 13.95 2.33
CA GLN A 167 7.10 15.13 2.84
C GLN A 167 6.94 15.27 4.35
N ARG A 168 5.72 15.05 4.86
CA ARG A 168 5.44 15.06 6.30
C ARG A 168 6.29 14.00 7.02
N LEU A 169 6.32 12.77 6.53
CA LEU A 169 7.09 11.67 7.13
C LEU A 169 8.61 11.83 7.00
N ASP A 170 9.10 12.58 6.01
CA ASP A 170 10.53 12.85 5.84
C ASP A 170 11.04 13.96 6.77
N ASN A 171 10.28 15.06 6.88
CA ASN A 171 10.64 16.21 7.69
C ASN A 171 10.64 15.90 9.19
N ASP A 172 9.93 14.85 9.57
CA ASP A 172 9.52 14.62 10.92
C ASP A 172 10.08 13.24 11.27
N THR A 173 11.28 13.21 11.85
CA THR A 173 12.10 11.99 12.11
C THR A 173 11.47 11.01 13.12
N GLU A 174 10.22 11.27 13.47
CA GLU A 174 9.50 10.80 14.64
C GLU A 174 8.57 9.63 14.24
N TRP A 175 8.39 9.40 12.93
CA TRP A 175 7.36 8.55 12.36
C TRP A 175 7.83 7.14 11.99
N GLY A 176 8.25 6.39 12.99
CA GLY A 176 8.45 4.94 12.88
C GLY A 176 9.87 4.50 13.21
N SER A 177 9.95 3.54 14.11
CA SER A 177 11.12 2.73 14.34
C SER A 177 10.98 1.49 13.46
N THR A 178 11.89 1.35 12.49
CA THR A 178 12.17 0.02 11.96
C THR A 178 13.21 -0.54 12.91
N GLN A 179 12.95 -1.69 13.54
CA GLN A 179 14.09 -2.50 13.94
C GLN A 179 14.64 -3.03 12.61
N PRO A 180 15.83 -2.62 12.15
CA PRO A 180 16.52 -3.44 11.18
C PRO A 180 16.68 -4.81 11.85
N PRO A 181 16.16 -5.91 11.28
CA PRO A 181 16.48 -7.22 11.80
C PRO A 181 18.01 -7.36 11.77
N ASP A 182 18.57 -8.12 12.72
CA ASP A 182 19.97 -8.52 12.65
C ASP A 182 20.24 -9.11 11.26
N GLY A 183 21.09 -8.43 10.47
CA GLY A 183 21.36 -8.80 9.08
C GLY A 183 20.78 -7.87 8.00
N ALA A 184 20.23 -6.70 8.35
CA ALA A 184 19.71 -5.73 7.36
C ALA A 184 20.73 -5.33 6.26
N ASP A 185 22.03 -5.40 6.55
CA ASP A 185 23.10 -5.18 5.56
C ASP A 185 23.11 -6.24 4.43
N GLN A 186 22.45 -7.38 4.63
CA GLN A 186 22.35 -8.48 3.67
C GLN A 186 21.20 -8.32 2.66
N PHE A 187 20.28 -7.36 2.90
CA PHE A 187 19.10 -7.12 2.06
C PHE A 187 18.92 -5.62 1.79
N PRO A 188 19.64 -5.01 0.85
CA PRO A 188 19.52 -3.59 0.52
C PRO A 188 18.08 -3.15 0.15
N GLU A 189 17.27 -4.05 -0.39
CA GLU A 189 15.84 -3.85 -0.67
C GLU A 189 14.99 -3.65 0.59
N PHE A 190 15.45 -4.14 1.76
CA PHE A 190 14.75 -4.02 3.04
C PHE A 190 14.49 -2.56 3.39
N GLY A 191 15.50 -1.71 3.29
CA GLY A 191 15.36 -0.30 3.65
C GLY A 191 14.28 0.39 2.81
N THR A 192 14.22 0.08 1.51
CA THR A 192 13.19 0.61 0.63
C THR A 192 11.81 0.08 0.97
N LEU A 193 11.68 -1.24 1.11
CA LEU A 193 10.41 -1.89 1.39
C LEU A 193 9.86 -1.44 2.75
N ALA A 194 10.71 -1.35 3.78
CA ALA A 194 10.33 -0.89 5.10
C ALA A 194 9.83 0.56 5.09
N HIS A 195 10.51 1.48 4.40
CA HIS A 195 10.01 2.85 4.24
C HIS A 195 8.67 2.89 3.53
N ASN A 196 8.48 2.11 2.47
CA ASN A 196 7.21 2.02 1.77
C ASN A 196 6.09 1.53 2.69
N LEU A 197 6.34 0.45 3.43
CA LEU A 197 5.38 -0.12 4.37
C LEU A 197 5.05 0.84 5.52
N ILE A 198 6.00 1.65 5.99
CA ILE A 198 5.72 2.74 6.95
C ILE A 198 4.73 3.74 6.35
N LEU A 199 4.96 4.20 5.12
CA LEU A 199 4.02 5.09 4.45
C LEU A 199 2.64 4.43 4.32
N LEU A 200 2.59 3.17 3.87
CA LEU A 200 1.32 2.45 3.73
C LEU A 200 0.59 2.30 5.06
N GLY A 201 1.30 2.04 6.15
CA GLY A 201 0.71 2.00 7.48
C GLY A 201 0.14 3.36 7.90
N HIS A 202 0.85 4.47 7.62
CA HIS A 202 0.33 5.82 7.87
C HIS A 202 -0.90 6.14 7.03
N LEU A 203 -0.87 5.76 5.76
CA LEU A 203 -1.98 5.91 4.85
C LEU A 203 -3.20 5.10 5.34
N TYR A 204 -3.00 3.83 5.72
CA TYR A 204 -4.06 3.00 6.30
C TYR A 204 -4.61 3.58 7.61
N TRP A 205 -3.75 4.10 8.50
CA TRP A 205 -4.19 4.77 9.73
C TRP A 205 -5.06 6.00 9.45
N LYS A 206 -4.61 6.87 8.52
CA LYS A 206 -5.40 8.03 8.08
C LYS A 206 -6.73 7.59 7.49
N GLU A 207 -6.72 6.55 6.67
CA GLU A 207 -7.93 5.95 6.11
C GLU A 207 -8.86 5.46 7.23
N PHE A 208 -8.34 4.74 8.23
CA PHE A 208 -9.12 4.17 9.33
C PHE A 208 -9.73 5.23 10.27
N THR A 209 -8.99 6.31 10.53
CA THR A 209 -9.40 7.34 11.51
C THR A 209 -10.30 8.44 10.95
N SER A 210 -10.34 8.63 9.63
CA SER A 210 -11.17 9.67 9.02
C SER A 210 -11.73 9.26 7.67
N ARG A 211 -13.06 9.29 7.57
CA ARG A 211 -13.82 8.99 6.34
C ARG A 211 -13.48 9.94 5.20
N ALA A 212 -13.13 11.18 5.53
CA ALA A 212 -12.80 12.19 4.53
C ALA A 212 -11.61 11.75 3.65
N ASN A 213 -10.63 11.05 4.23
CA ASN A 213 -9.39 10.67 3.54
C ASN A 213 -9.63 9.68 2.39
N VAL A 214 -10.70 8.88 2.43
CA VAL A 214 -11.05 7.96 1.34
C VAL A 214 -11.51 8.73 0.08
N PHE A 215 -12.05 9.93 0.25
CA PHE A 215 -12.51 10.78 -0.86
C PHE A 215 -11.39 11.58 -1.54
N ASP A 216 -10.19 11.57 -0.96
CA ASP A 216 -8.96 11.96 -1.66
C ASP A 216 -8.55 10.92 -2.73
N ALA A 217 -9.41 9.91 -2.96
CA ALA A 217 -9.32 8.90 -4.02
C ALA A 217 -8.09 7.99 -3.92
N TRP A 218 -7.78 7.57 -2.69
CA TRP A 218 -6.82 6.52 -2.41
C TRP A 218 -7.25 5.65 -1.22
N GLY A 219 -6.75 4.41 -1.17
CA GLY A 219 -7.01 3.46 -0.07
C GLY A 219 -7.46 2.06 -0.50
N GLY A 220 -8.23 1.41 0.36
CA GLY A 220 -8.89 0.11 0.13
C GLY A 220 -7.98 -1.11 0.27
N ALA A 221 -6.73 -1.02 -0.17
CA ALA A 221 -5.59 -1.92 0.06
C ALA A 221 -4.48 -1.51 -0.92
N TYR A 222 -3.30 -2.11 -0.80
CA TYR A 222 -2.15 -1.79 -1.64
C TYR A 222 -1.56 -3.04 -2.25
N ASP A 223 -1.38 -3.04 -3.57
CA ASP A 223 -0.51 -3.98 -4.25
C ASP A 223 0.90 -3.39 -4.31
N LEU A 224 1.91 -4.16 -3.92
CA LEU A 224 3.31 -3.75 -4.02
C LEU A 224 4.07 -4.66 -4.97
N VAL A 225 4.93 -4.05 -5.78
CA VAL A 225 5.97 -4.71 -6.55
C VAL A 225 7.31 -4.15 -6.09
N TYR A 226 8.24 -5.03 -5.77
CA TYR A 226 9.62 -4.69 -5.43
C TYR A 226 10.57 -5.43 -6.36
N GLN A 227 11.81 -4.98 -6.41
CA GLN A 227 12.88 -5.71 -7.11
C GLN A 227 13.70 -6.51 -6.11
N ASP A 228 13.80 -7.82 -6.34
CA ASP A 228 14.59 -8.74 -5.53
C ASP A 228 16.09 -8.59 -5.75
N SER A 229 16.90 -9.26 -4.93
CA SER A 229 18.38 -9.26 -5.03
C SER A 229 18.94 -9.78 -6.36
N ASN A 230 18.17 -10.55 -7.13
CA ASN A 230 18.53 -10.96 -8.50
C ASN A 230 18.13 -9.91 -9.55
N GLY A 231 17.54 -8.81 -9.11
CA GLY A 231 17.05 -7.73 -9.95
C GLY A 231 15.77 -8.06 -10.70
N ARG A 232 15.00 -9.05 -10.23
CA ARG A 232 13.69 -9.41 -10.81
C ARG A 232 12.57 -8.74 -10.05
N PHE A 233 11.54 -8.29 -10.76
CA PHE A 233 10.35 -7.75 -10.12
C PHE A 233 9.49 -8.86 -9.53
N ARG A 234 9.04 -8.67 -8.29
CA ARG A 234 8.21 -9.60 -7.52
C ARG A 234 7.08 -8.84 -6.85
N TYR A 235 5.93 -9.49 -6.75
CA TYR A 235 4.87 -8.99 -5.88
C TYR A 235 5.26 -9.21 -4.42
N LEU A 236 4.83 -8.32 -3.54
CA LEU A 236 4.71 -8.66 -2.13
C LEU A 236 3.42 -9.45 -1.95
N ASP A 237 3.55 -10.77 -1.79
CA ASP A 237 2.39 -11.68 -1.86
C ASP A 237 1.46 -11.57 -0.65
N GLU A 238 1.97 -11.20 0.52
CA GLU A 238 1.13 -11.05 1.71
C GLU A 238 1.74 -10.08 2.72
N TYR A 239 0.86 -9.46 3.50
CA TYR A 239 1.22 -8.70 4.69
C TYR A 239 0.03 -8.63 5.64
N THR A 240 0.28 -8.48 6.94
CA THR A 240 -0.75 -8.24 7.94
C THR A 240 -0.52 -6.90 8.61
N ILE A 241 -1.55 -6.05 8.69
CA ILE A 241 -1.55 -4.83 9.48
C ILE A 241 -2.29 -5.13 10.79
N VAL A 242 -1.66 -4.80 11.90
CA VAL A 242 -2.20 -4.92 13.25
C VAL A 242 -2.32 -3.51 13.81
N LEU A 243 -3.56 -3.02 13.92
CA LEU A 243 -3.83 -1.73 14.52
C LEU A 243 -4.05 -1.89 16.02
N ARG A 244 -3.29 -1.12 16.78
CA ARG A 244 -3.23 -1.17 18.23
C ARG A 244 -3.39 0.23 18.80
N LEU A 245 -3.95 0.34 19.99
CA LEU A 245 -4.23 1.61 20.66
C LEU A 245 -3.61 1.60 22.06
N LEU A 246 -2.88 2.67 22.38
CA LEU A 246 -2.44 2.97 23.75
C LEU A 246 -3.23 4.19 24.23
N ASP A 247 -4.13 3.98 25.20
CA ASP A 247 -4.85 5.05 25.86
C ASP A 247 -4.07 5.53 27.09
N MET A 248 -3.60 6.78 27.03
CA MET A 248 -2.84 7.39 28.09
C MET A 248 -3.66 7.67 29.35
N ASP A 249 -5.00 7.67 29.28
CA ASP A 249 -5.87 7.76 30.46
C ASP A 249 -6.15 6.37 31.08
N GLU A 250 -5.83 5.28 30.37
CA GLU A 250 -6.03 3.89 30.79
C GLU A 250 -4.74 3.05 30.62
N LEU A 251 -3.59 3.61 31.00
CA LEU A 251 -2.28 2.96 30.87
C LEU A 251 -2.20 1.57 31.51
N ASP A 252 -2.97 1.33 32.57
CA ASP A 252 -3.04 0.04 33.26
C ASP A 252 -3.60 -1.09 32.37
N LYS A 253 -4.28 -0.74 31.28
CA LYS A 253 -4.77 -1.69 30.27
C LYS A 253 -3.74 -2.03 29.18
N GLY A 254 -2.59 -1.35 29.16
CA GLY A 254 -1.54 -1.52 28.16
C GLY A 254 -2.00 -1.24 26.73
N ILE A 255 -1.22 -1.73 25.76
CA ILE A 255 -1.57 -1.59 24.34
C ILE A 255 -2.67 -2.59 23.95
N GLN A 256 -3.80 -2.06 23.48
CA GLN A 256 -4.97 -2.84 23.09
C GLN A 256 -5.01 -3.10 21.59
N LEU A 257 -5.43 -4.30 21.19
CA LEU A 257 -5.70 -4.61 19.79
C LEU A 257 -7.04 -3.97 19.35
N SER A 258 -7.01 -3.21 18.25
CA SER A 258 -8.20 -2.57 17.68
C SER A 258 -8.67 -3.24 16.39
N ASN A 259 -7.75 -3.55 15.48
CA ASN A 259 -8.07 -4.11 14.18
C ASN A 259 -6.94 -5.00 13.66
N VAL A 260 -7.28 -6.02 12.86
CA VAL A 260 -6.31 -6.77 12.06
C VAL A 260 -6.77 -6.80 10.62
N VAL A 261 -5.91 -6.41 9.68
CA VAL A 261 -6.12 -6.54 8.24
C VAL A 261 -5.05 -7.44 7.66
N LYS A 262 -5.45 -8.59 7.12
CA LYS A 262 -4.62 -9.45 6.30
C LYS A 262 -4.84 -9.07 4.83
N TYR A 263 -3.74 -8.97 4.09
CA TYR A 263 -3.72 -8.94 2.64
C TYR A 263 -3.03 -10.19 2.11
N GLU A 264 -3.59 -10.79 1.06
CA GLU A 264 -3.02 -11.92 0.34
C GLU A 264 -3.27 -11.77 -1.16
N ARG A 265 -2.20 -11.79 -1.95
CA ARG A 265 -2.25 -11.78 -3.40
C ARG A 265 -2.37 -13.20 -3.93
N ARG A 266 -3.37 -13.44 -4.77
CA ARG A 266 -3.49 -14.64 -5.62
C ARG A 266 -3.40 -14.25 -7.09
N ALA A 267 -3.24 -15.25 -7.96
CA ALA A 267 -3.09 -15.03 -9.40
C ALA A 267 -4.20 -14.11 -9.99
N GLU A 268 -5.46 -14.37 -9.67
CA GLU A 268 -6.62 -13.68 -10.28
C GLU A 268 -7.27 -12.63 -9.38
N VAL A 269 -6.90 -12.60 -8.10
CA VAL A 269 -7.56 -11.77 -7.09
C VAL A 269 -6.60 -11.45 -5.95
N SER A 270 -6.68 -10.24 -5.41
CA SER A 270 -6.14 -9.96 -4.07
C SER A 270 -7.28 -10.08 -3.07
N LEU A 271 -7.05 -10.84 -2.01
CA LEU A 271 -7.97 -11.03 -0.90
C LEU A 271 -7.54 -10.15 0.26
N MET A 272 -8.51 -9.53 0.93
CA MET A 272 -8.29 -8.89 2.20
C MET A 272 -9.27 -9.46 3.22
N ALA A 273 -8.75 -9.86 4.37
CA ALA A 273 -9.53 -10.29 5.50
C ALA A 273 -9.34 -9.30 6.63
N MET A 274 -10.43 -8.81 7.20
CA MET A 274 -10.38 -7.84 8.28
C MET A 274 -11.14 -8.37 9.49
N MET A 275 -10.49 -8.32 10.64
CA MET A 275 -11.08 -8.63 11.94
C MET A 275 -11.27 -7.34 12.73
N ASN A 276 -12.52 -7.01 13.05
CA ASN A 276 -12.90 -5.87 13.90
C ASN A 276 -13.98 -6.29 14.88
N ASN A 277 -13.74 -6.06 16.17
CA ASN A 277 -14.71 -6.38 17.24
C ASN A 277 -15.27 -7.82 17.15
N GLY A 278 -14.40 -8.80 16.85
CA GLY A 278 -14.76 -10.21 16.72
C GLY A 278 -15.53 -10.57 15.43
N LYS A 279 -15.74 -9.61 14.52
CA LYS A 279 -16.34 -9.86 13.21
C LYS A 279 -15.26 -9.95 12.14
N LEU A 280 -15.28 -11.06 11.39
CA LEU A 280 -14.44 -11.27 10.22
C LEU A 280 -15.20 -10.87 8.94
N ASP A 281 -14.63 -9.95 8.17
CA ASP A 281 -15.12 -9.52 6.86
C ASP A 281 -14.08 -9.80 5.77
N PHE A 282 -14.55 -10.19 4.59
CA PHE A 282 -13.70 -10.47 3.43
C PHE A 282 -13.97 -9.50 2.29
N PHE A 283 -12.91 -9.13 1.59
CA PHE A 283 -12.91 -8.23 0.45
C PHE A 283 -12.04 -8.82 -0.66
N GLY A 284 -12.34 -8.47 -1.91
CA GLY A 284 -11.62 -8.98 -3.05
C GLY A 284 -11.46 -7.94 -4.14
N ALA A 285 -10.28 -7.89 -4.75
CA ALA A 285 -10.00 -7.04 -5.89
C ALA A 285 -9.41 -7.86 -7.04
N LYS A 286 -10.08 -7.84 -8.19
CA LYS A 286 -9.55 -8.40 -9.44
C LYS A 286 -8.59 -7.43 -10.12
N ASP A 287 -7.84 -7.90 -11.10
CA ASP A 287 -7.14 -6.99 -12.02
C ASP A 287 -8.09 -6.05 -12.74
N LEU A 288 -7.63 -4.83 -12.97
CA LEU A 288 -8.31 -3.87 -13.83
C LEU A 288 -8.53 -4.41 -15.25
N THR A 289 -7.65 -5.31 -15.71
CA THR A 289 -7.73 -5.98 -17.02
C THR A 289 -8.66 -7.20 -17.03
N SER A 290 -9.12 -7.68 -15.87
CA SER A 290 -10.00 -8.85 -15.79
C SER A 290 -11.38 -8.54 -16.37
N SER A 291 -11.99 -9.55 -16.99
CA SER A 291 -13.37 -9.44 -17.49
C SER A 291 -14.35 -9.11 -16.37
N GLY A 292 -15.44 -8.41 -16.75
CA GLY A 292 -16.58 -8.20 -15.85
C GLY A 292 -17.20 -9.52 -15.38
N GLY A 293 -17.80 -9.52 -14.20
CA GLY A 293 -18.53 -10.65 -13.61
C GLY A 293 -18.01 -11.08 -12.24
N PRO A 294 -18.75 -11.92 -11.50
CA PRO A 294 -18.30 -12.46 -10.22
C PRO A 294 -17.15 -13.47 -10.42
N ILE A 295 -16.28 -13.62 -9.41
CA ILE A 295 -15.39 -14.78 -9.26
C ILE A 295 -15.80 -15.44 -7.93
N SER A 296 -15.86 -16.77 -7.92
CA SER A 296 -15.96 -17.54 -6.69
C SER A 296 -14.55 -17.92 -6.25
N VAL A 297 -14.20 -17.60 -5.00
CA VAL A 297 -12.91 -17.96 -4.41
C VAL A 297 -13.18 -18.83 -3.21
N THR A 298 -12.53 -19.98 -3.15
CA THR A 298 -12.52 -20.79 -1.92
C THR A 298 -11.40 -20.26 -1.03
N ILE A 299 -11.77 -19.84 0.18
CA ILE A 299 -10.83 -19.43 1.21
C ILE A 299 -10.56 -20.68 2.05
N GLY A 300 -9.75 -21.58 1.50
CA GLY A 300 -9.12 -22.67 2.25
C GLY A 300 -7.80 -22.16 2.82
N ASP A 301 -7.50 -22.50 4.06
CA ASP A 301 -6.22 -22.24 4.73
C ASP A 301 -5.80 -20.77 4.81
N LEU A 302 -6.74 -19.85 5.07
CA LEU A 302 -6.35 -18.46 5.36
C LEU A 302 -5.62 -18.39 6.71
N SER A 303 -4.31 -18.21 6.63
CA SER A 303 -3.50 -17.81 7.77
C SER A 303 -3.55 -16.29 7.95
N MET A 304 -3.80 -15.85 9.17
CA MET A 304 -3.62 -14.43 9.54
C MET A 304 -2.16 -14.07 9.76
N ASN A 305 -1.28 -15.08 9.97
CA ASN A 305 0.16 -14.87 9.94
C ASN A 305 0.57 -14.54 8.50
N SER A 306 1.37 -13.50 8.36
CA SER A 306 2.06 -13.15 7.13
C SER A 306 3.55 -13.22 7.38
N LYS A 307 4.35 -13.39 6.33
CA LYS A 307 5.78 -13.09 6.41
C LYS A 307 6.00 -11.71 7.01
N VAL A 308 5.31 -10.71 6.46
CA VAL A 308 5.42 -9.31 6.91
C VAL A 308 4.25 -8.94 7.82
N ASN A 309 4.53 -8.53 9.05
CA ASN A 309 3.54 -7.87 9.92
C ASN A 309 3.88 -6.38 10.07
N MET A 310 2.87 -5.53 10.07
CA MET A 310 2.98 -4.10 10.32
C MET A 310 2.14 -3.77 11.55
N SER A 311 2.79 -3.43 12.65
CA SER A 311 2.12 -2.98 13.87
C SER A 311 2.02 -1.46 13.85
N ILE A 312 0.80 -0.94 13.92
CA ILE A 312 0.50 0.49 14.00
C ILE A 312 -0.06 0.76 15.39
N ILE A 313 0.64 1.53 16.21
CA ILE A 313 0.25 1.87 17.57
C ILE A 313 -0.20 3.33 17.58
N GLY A 314 -1.51 3.56 17.63
CA GLY A 314 -2.10 4.87 17.85
C GLY A 314 -2.05 5.24 19.32
N VAL A 315 -1.39 6.36 19.66
CA VAL A 315 -1.37 6.86 21.04
C VAL A 315 -2.43 7.95 21.22
N GLY A 316 -3.33 7.76 22.18
CA GLY A 316 -4.44 8.67 22.46
C GLY A 316 -4.50 9.13 23.91
N LYS A 317 -5.09 10.31 24.16
CA LYS A 317 -5.47 10.79 25.48
C LYS A 317 -6.89 11.35 25.42
N GLY A 318 -7.81 10.83 26.22
CA GLY A 318 -9.24 11.08 26.09
C GLY A 318 -9.73 10.81 24.67
N ASN A 319 -10.48 11.75 24.08
CA ASN A 319 -10.96 11.63 22.69
C ASN A 319 -9.94 12.10 21.63
N ARG A 320 -8.67 12.33 21.99
CA ARG A 320 -7.65 12.85 21.07
C ARG A 320 -6.61 11.77 20.77
N TYR A 321 -6.49 11.38 19.50
CA TYR A 321 -5.33 10.64 19.02
C TYR A 321 -4.24 11.62 18.60
N MET A 322 -3.01 11.40 19.07
CA MET A 322 -1.90 12.26 18.65
C MET A 322 -1.33 11.75 17.35
N LEU A 323 -0.65 10.59 17.34
CA LEU A 323 0.15 10.14 16.20
C LEU A 323 0.34 8.61 16.25
N PRO A 324 0.35 7.89 15.11
CA PRO A 324 0.72 6.47 15.09
C PRO A 324 2.23 6.24 15.10
N LEU A 325 2.69 5.32 15.95
CA LEU A 325 3.99 4.66 15.86
C LEU A 325 3.85 3.43 14.94
N ILE A 326 4.75 3.25 13.99
CA ILE A 326 4.71 2.11 13.07
C ILE A 326 5.96 1.27 13.22
N GLN A 327 5.75 -0.04 13.30
CA GLN A 327 6.75 -1.08 13.38
C GLN A 327 6.47 -2.09 12.26
N ILE A 328 7.53 -2.68 11.72
CA ILE A 328 7.45 -3.74 10.72
C ILE A 328 8.23 -4.94 11.23
N ASP A 329 7.59 -6.11 11.22
CA ASP A 329 8.16 -7.41 11.55
C ASP A 329 8.25 -8.30 10.31
N GLY A 330 9.25 -9.17 10.27
CA GLY A 330 9.25 -10.33 9.37
C GLY A 330 9.53 -10.05 7.88
N LEU A 331 10.42 -9.11 7.58
CA LEU A 331 10.89 -8.91 6.20
C LEU A 331 12.04 -9.87 5.80
N ASP A 332 12.57 -10.67 6.72
CA ASP A 332 13.62 -11.65 6.43
C ASP A 332 13.00 -12.99 6.00
N PRO A 333 13.16 -13.42 4.73
CA PRO A 333 12.62 -14.68 4.24
C PRO A 333 13.30 -15.92 4.82
N THR A 334 14.39 -15.77 5.58
CA THR A 334 15.17 -16.88 6.14
C THR A 334 14.85 -17.23 7.59
N ASP A 335 14.07 -16.40 8.31
CA ASP A 335 13.81 -16.61 9.74
C ASP A 335 12.39 -16.21 10.17
N GLU A 336 11.42 -17.10 9.88
CA GLU A 336 10.05 -17.00 10.40
C GLU A 336 10.00 -17.05 11.96
N GLY A 337 11.05 -17.56 12.61
CA GLY A 337 11.14 -17.69 14.07
C GLY A 337 11.33 -16.37 14.81
N ARG A 338 11.65 -15.27 14.11
CA ARG A 338 11.86 -13.93 14.69
C ARG A 338 10.63 -13.02 14.65
N GLN A 339 9.48 -13.52 14.20
CA GLN A 339 8.27 -12.70 14.24
C GLN A 339 7.93 -12.33 15.69
N THR A 340 7.59 -11.07 15.92
CA THR A 340 7.17 -10.58 17.25
C THR A 340 5.66 -10.69 17.45
N VAL A 341 4.93 -10.99 16.38
CA VAL A 341 3.47 -11.15 16.34
C VAL A 341 3.13 -12.52 15.77
N PHE A 342 2.29 -13.25 16.48
CA PHE A 342 1.73 -14.53 16.02
C PHE A 342 0.21 -14.51 16.18
N MET A 343 -0.49 -15.16 15.26
CA MET A 343 -1.94 -15.18 15.22
C MET A 343 -2.45 -16.61 15.08
N ASP A 344 -3.53 -16.92 15.78
CA ASP A 344 -4.19 -18.22 15.69
C ASP A 344 -5.70 -18.09 15.87
N PHE A 345 -6.48 -19.03 15.35
CA PHE A 345 -7.90 -19.13 15.65
C PHE A 345 -8.11 -20.24 16.67
N ASP A 346 -8.82 -19.93 17.76
CA ASP A 346 -9.21 -20.98 18.70
C ASP A 346 -10.35 -21.85 18.17
N ASP A 347 -10.69 -22.91 18.90
CA ASP A 347 -11.75 -23.86 18.54
C ASP A 347 -13.15 -23.20 18.41
N GLU A 348 -13.32 -21.99 18.96
CA GLU A 348 -14.55 -21.19 18.85
C GLU A 348 -14.51 -20.21 17.65
N GLY A 349 -13.44 -20.23 16.85
CA GLY A 349 -13.23 -19.35 15.72
C GLY A 349 -12.83 -17.93 16.09
N ARG A 350 -12.36 -17.69 17.32
CA ARG A 350 -11.88 -16.37 17.76
C ARG A 350 -10.42 -16.22 17.40
N LEU A 351 -10.09 -15.09 16.77
CA LEU A 351 -8.70 -14.72 16.50
C LEU A 351 -8.00 -14.36 17.81
N ARG A 352 -6.93 -15.07 18.13
CA ARG A 352 -5.96 -14.75 19.17
C ARG A 352 -4.73 -14.13 18.50
N VAL A 353 -4.26 -13.03 19.07
CA VAL A 353 -3.03 -12.36 18.63
C VAL A 353 -2.09 -12.36 19.82
N PHE A 354 -0.90 -12.92 19.62
CA PHE A 354 0.15 -13.05 20.60
C PHE A 354 1.29 -12.12 20.22
N PHE A 355 1.75 -11.34 21.18
CA PHE A 355 2.91 -10.47 21.02
C PHE A 355 4.04 -10.99 21.91
N ASN A 356 5.28 -10.89 21.44
CA ASN A 356 6.43 -11.12 22.30
C ASN A 356 6.40 -10.11 23.46
N ALA A 357 6.38 -10.60 24.70
CA ALA A 357 6.14 -9.76 25.88
C ALA A 357 7.24 -8.69 26.12
N GLU A 358 8.51 -9.02 25.88
CA GLU A 358 9.61 -8.06 26.05
C GLU A 358 9.52 -6.95 25.00
N HIS A 359 9.23 -7.35 23.77
CA HIS A 359 9.05 -6.42 22.66
C HIS A 359 7.82 -5.53 22.86
N ASP A 360 6.72 -6.10 23.35
CA ASP A 360 5.49 -5.37 23.58
C ASP A 360 5.64 -4.31 24.66
N LYS A 361 6.32 -4.66 25.75
CA LYS A 361 6.68 -3.71 26.81
C LYS A 361 7.56 -2.58 26.27
N TRP A 362 8.56 -2.90 25.46
CA TRP A 362 9.40 -1.88 24.84
C TRP A 362 8.59 -0.92 23.95
N LEU A 363 7.65 -1.44 23.15
CA LEU A 363 6.77 -0.62 22.31
C LEU A 363 5.89 0.32 23.14
N GLU A 364 5.36 -0.17 24.27
CA GLU A 364 4.58 0.65 25.20
C GLU A 364 5.43 1.80 25.76
N GLU A 365 6.64 1.50 26.23
CA GLU A 365 7.59 2.51 26.71
C GLU A 365 7.94 3.54 25.62
N GLN A 366 8.16 3.10 24.38
CA GLN A 366 8.40 4.01 23.25
C GLN A 366 7.18 4.89 22.97
N ALA A 367 5.98 4.31 22.94
CA ALA A 367 4.74 5.03 22.69
C ALA A 367 4.42 6.07 23.78
N THR A 368 4.63 5.72 25.05
CA THR A 368 4.50 6.64 26.19
C THR A 368 5.53 7.77 26.13
N SER A 369 6.80 7.44 25.92
CA SER A 369 7.86 8.45 25.81
C SER A 369 7.58 9.41 24.65
N TYR A 370 7.10 8.88 23.52
CA TYR A 370 6.70 9.65 22.37
C TYR A 370 5.55 10.60 22.73
N PHE A 371 4.50 10.11 23.38
CA PHE A 371 3.39 10.94 23.86
C PHE A 371 3.89 12.11 24.72
N GLU A 372 4.70 11.83 25.74
CA GLU A 372 5.18 12.84 26.69
C GLU A 372 5.99 13.93 25.99
N LYS A 373 6.84 13.52 25.04
CA LYS A 373 7.65 14.43 24.24
C LYS A 373 6.80 15.41 23.44
N TYR A 374 5.63 15.01 22.94
CA TYR A 374 4.80 15.86 22.07
C TYR A 374 3.53 16.41 22.71
N ALA A 375 3.19 16.02 23.93
CA ALA A 375 1.98 16.47 24.62
C ALA A 375 1.82 18.01 24.60
N HIS A 376 2.93 18.74 24.65
CA HIS A 376 2.96 20.20 24.62
C HIS A 376 2.58 20.84 23.27
N ARG A 377 2.66 20.11 22.14
CA ARG A 377 2.26 20.62 20.82
C ARG A 377 0.74 20.61 20.61
N TRP A 378 0.00 19.93 21.49
CA TRP A 378 -1.43 19.62 21.33
C TRP A 378 -2.31 20.12 22.48
N ALA A 379 -1.70 20.76 23.47
CA ALA A 379 -2.36 21.51 24.55
C ALA A 379 -2.62 22.95 24.08
#